data_AF-A0A554KAK3-F1
#
_entry.id   AF-A0A554KAK3-F1
#
_cell.length_a   1.000
_cell.length_b   1.000
_cell.length_c   1.000
_cell.angle_alpha   90.00
_cell.angle_beta   90.00
_cell.angle_gamma   90.00
#
_symmetry.space_group_name_H-M   'P 1'
#
loop_
_entity.id
_entity.type
_entity.pdbx_description
1 polymer ?
#
loop_
_entity_poly.entity_id
_entity_poly.type
_entity_poly.pdbx_seq_one_letter_code
_entity_poly.pdbx_strand_id
1 'polypeptide(L)'
;MIEKKSGSGGPEYLTQKIPPDDFRSRIREIATNNKSPHLRDIELLCLGYMDEVLFQRFEKGRLTLADIEVQERVLAGLYDEQRIKASKKLLAYMRSELLKKGGI
;
A
#
# COMPACT_ATOMS: atom_id res chain seq x y z
N MET A 1 -41.90 -2.81 -44.21
CA MET A 1 -40.69 -3.47 -43.69
C MET A 1 -39.62 -2.41 -43.51
N ILE A 2 -39.29 -2.07 -42.26
CA ILE A 2 -38.13 -1.25 -41.91
C ILE A 2 -37.55 -1.89 -40.65
N GLU A 3 -36.30 -2.33 -40.76
CA GLU A 3 -35.49 -2.89 -39.70
C GLU A 3 -35.37 -1.90 -38.53
N LYS A 4 -35.80 -2.30 -37.33
CA LYS A 4 -35.42 -1.60 -36.11
C LYS A 4 -34.12 -2.22 -35.61
N LYS A 5 -33.03 -1.48 -35.77
CA LYS A 5 -31.76 -1.69 -35.06
C LYS A 5 -32.07 -1.80 -33.57
N SER A 6 -31.95 -3.00 -33.03
CA SER A 6 -31.79 -3.18 -31.58
C SER A 6 -30.42 -2.63 -31.21
N GLY A 7 -30.37 -1.32 -30.97
CA GLY A 7 -29.33 -0.71 -30.16
C GLY A 7 -29.49 -1.23 -28.75
N SER A 8 -28.90 -2.39 -28.46
CA SER A 8 -28.60 -2.79 -27.10
C SER A 8 -27.47 -1.88 -26.62
N GLY A 9 -27.85 -0.70 -26.13
CA GLY A 9 -27.04 0.10 -25.22
C GLY A 9 -26.76 -0.75 -23.99
N GLY A 10 -25.75 -1.61 -24.11
CA GLY A 10 -25.11 -2.24 -22.97
C GLY A 10 -24.49 -1.10 -22.17
N PRO A 11 -24.80 -0.99 -20.88
CA PRO A 11 -24.38 0.16 -20.12
C PRO A 11 -22.84 0.19 -20.01
N GLU A 12 -22.26 1.35 -20.32
CA GLU A 12 -20.81 1.61 -20.40
C GLU A 12 -20.03 1.31 -19.11
N TYR A 13 -20.70 0.97 -18.00
CA TYR A 13 -20.03 0.60 -16.75
C TYR A 13 -19.25 -0.72 -16.83
N LEU A 14 -19.46 -1.55 -17.86
CA LEU A 14 -18.70 -2.80 -18.05
C LEU A 14 -17.27 -2.60 -18.57
N THR A 15 -16.83 -1.35 -18.76
CA THR A 15 -15.40 -1.01 -18.96
C THR A 15 -14.83 -0.12 -17.87
N GLN A 16 -15.34 -0.22 -16.64
CA GLN A 16 -14.53 0.17 -15.50
C GLN A 16 -13.45 -0.87 -15.28
N LYS A 17 -12.31 -0.63 -15.95
CA LYS A 17 -11.00 -1.11 -15.51
C LYS A 17 -10.91 -0.74 -14.02
N ILE A 18 -11.07 -1.70 -13.12
CA ILE A 18 -10.85 -1.50 -11.69
C ILE A 18 -9.45 -0.88 -11.57
N PRO A 19 -9.31 0.34 -11.03
CA PRO A 19 -8.01 0.99 -10.98
C PRO A 19 -7.09 0.17 -10.06
N PRO A 20 -5.77 0.15 -10.30
CA PRO A 20 -4.79 -0.60 -9.51
C PRO A 20 -4.58 -0.03 -8.07
N ASP A 21 -5.62 0.50 -7.45
CA ASP A 21 -5.70 1.03 -6.08
C ASP A 21 -5.71 -0.07 -5.00
N ASP A 22 -5.03 -1.19 -5.23
CA ASP A 22 -4.78 -2.18 -4.17
C ASP A 22 -3.49 -1.74 -3.45
N PHE A 23 -3.59 -1.46 -2.15
CA PHE A 23 -2.47 -1.18 -1.24
C PHE A 23 -1.23 -2.05 -1.53
N ARG A 24 -1.43 -3.34 -1.83
CA ARG A 24 -0.35 -4.27 -2.16
C ARG A 24 0.27 -4.01 -3.54
N SER A 25 -0.54 -3.62 -4.52
CA SER A 25 -0.06 -3.22 -5.85
C SER A 25 0.81 -1.97 -5.77
N ARG A 26 0.42 -0.99 -4.94
CA ARG A 26 1.23 0.21 -4.68
C ARG A 26 2.57 -0.13 -4.05
N ILE A 27 2.60 -0.99 -3.03
CA ILE A 27 3.88 -1.43 -2.44
C ILE A 27 4.75 -2.18 -3.47
N ARG A 28 4.15 -3.03 -4.30
CA ARG A 28 4.87 -3.76 -5.37
C ARG A 28 5.46 -2.83 -6.42
N GLU A 29 4.72 -1.79 -6.81
CA GLU A 29 5.19 -0.76 -7.72
C GLU A 29 6.42 -0.04 -7.13
N ILE A 30 6.35 0.38 -5.87
CA ILE A 30 7.48 1.02 -5.17
C ILE A 30 8.67 0.06 -5.06
N ALA A 31 8.44 -1.20 -4.70
CA ALA A 31 9.49 -2.22 -4.60
C ALA A 31 10.25 -2.40 -5.93
N THR A 32 9.51 -2.35 -7.04
CA THR A 32 10.04 -2.50 -8.40
C THR A 32 10.79 -1.26 -8.86
N ASN A 33 10.22 -0.07 -8.64
CA ASN A 33 10.72 1.19 -9.19
C ASN A 33 11.83 1.83 -8.34
N ASN A 34 11.69 1.81 -7.01
CA ASN A 34 12.63 2.50 -6.10
C ASN A 34 13.81 1.63 -5.65
N LYS A 35 13.88 0.36 -6.10
CA LYS A 35 14.89 -0.63 -5.65
C LYS A 35 15.08 -0.64 -4.13
N SER A 36 14.02 -0.37 -3.36
CA SER A 36 14.15 -0.27 -1.90
C SER A 36 14.47 -1.66 -1.34
N PRO A 37 15.62 -1.85 -0.67
CA PRO A 37 16.00 -3.16 -0.13
C PRO A 37 14.99 -3.65 0.91
N HIS A 38 14.25 -2.74 1.56
CA HIS A 38 13.22 -3.09 2.53
C HIS A 38 11.99 -3.74 1.90
N LEU A 39 11.59 -3.29 0.71
CA LEU A 39 10.35 -3.73 0.06
C LEU A 39 10.56 -4.88 -0.94
N ARG A 40 11.79 -5.16 -1.35
CA ARG A 40 12.09 -6.20 -2.36
C ARG A 40 11.56 -7.58 -1.98
N ASP A 41 11.76 -7.98 -0.73
CA ASP A 41 11.39 -9.31 -0.23
C ASP A 41 10.29 -9.23 0.84
N ILE A 42 9.38 -8.27 0.71
CA ILE A 42 8.26 -8.12 1.66
C ILE A 42 7.14 -9.11 1.34
N GLU A 43 6.64 -9.79 2.36
CA GLU A 43 5.51 -10.70 2.22
C GLU A 43 4.19 -9.92 2.33
N LEU A 44 3.68 -9.47 1.18
CA LEU A 44 2.54 -8.56 1.09
C LEU A 44 1.24 -9.11 1.70
N LEU A 45 1.08 -10.43 1.74
CA LEU A 45 -0.11 -11.08 2.31
C LEU A 45 -0.15 -10.97 3.84
N CYS A 46 1.01 -10.84 4.48
CA CYS A 46 1.13 -10.68 5.92
C CYS A 46 0.86 -9.25 6.41
N LEU A 47 0.74 -8.28 5.50
CA LEU A 47 0.37 -6.90 5.84
C LEU A 47 -1.13 -6.81 6.16
N GLY A 48 -1.43 -6.22 7.31
CA GLY A 48 -2.79 -6.06 7.81
C GLY A 48 -3.34 -4.65 7.63
N TYR A 49 -4.55 -4.45 8.11
CA TYR A 49 -5.28 -3.18 8.01
C TYR A 49 -4.49 -1.97 8.56
N MET A 50 -3.81 -2.12 9.69
CA MET A 50 -3.03 -1.02 10.26
C MET A 50 -1.84 -0.61 9.37
N ASP A 51 -1.22 -1.57 8.67
CA ASP A 51 -0.13 -1.29 7.73
C ASP A 51 -0.64 -0.46 6.54
N GLU A 52 -1.84 -0.79 6.05
CA GLU A 52 -2.52 -0.03 4.99
C GLU A 52 -2.85 1.40 5.43
N VAL A 53 -3.44 1.57 6.62
CA VAL A 53 -3.79 2.90 7.15
C VAL A 53 -2.55 3.79 7.27
N LEU A 54 -1.45 3.25 7.81
CA LEU A 54 -0.20 4.00 7.96
C LEU A 54 0.40 4.34 6.60
N PHE A 55 0.37 3.41 5.64
CA PHE A 55 0.86 3.65 4.30
C PHE A 55 0.04 4.71 3.54
N GLN A 56 -1.28 4.71 3.67
CA GLN A 56 -2.12 5.78 3.10
C GLN A 56 -1.81 7.14 3.73
N ARG A 57 -1.55 7.20 5.05
CA ARG A 57 -1.11 8.43 5.71
C ARG A 57 0.25 8.88 5.19
N PHE A 58 1.17 7.94 4.93
CA PHE A 58 2.48 8.22 4.36
C PHE A 58 2.38 8.81 2.95
N GLU A 59 1.60 8.20 2.06
CA GLU A 59 1.39 8.72 0.70
C GLU A 59 0.76 10.11 0.70
N LYS A 60 -0.10 10.42 1.68
CA LYS A 60 -0.73 11.73 1.87
C LYS A 60 0.15 12.76 2.59
N GLY A 61 1.38 12.41 2.97
CA GLY A 61 2.29 13.29 3.71
C GLY A 61 1.83 13.62 5.14
N ARG A 62 0.99 12.77 5.73
CA ARG A 62 0.41 12.94 7.09
C ARG A 62 1.00 11.98 8.12
N LEU A 63 1.85 11.04 7.72
CA LEU A 63 2.52 10.12 8.63
C LEU A 63 3.74 10.80 9.28
N THR A 64 3.89 10.64 10.59
CA THR A 64 5.03 11.14 11.36
C THR A 64 5.96 10.01 11.82
N LEU A 65 7.17 10.36 12.28
CA LEU A 65 8.07 9.38 12.92
C LEU A 65 7.46 8.79 14.21
N ALA A 66 6.69 9.60 14.95
CA ALA A 66 6.02 9.15 16.17
C ALA A 66 4.98 8.06 15.88
N ASP A 67 4.23 8.17 14.76
CA ASP A 67 3.28 7.12 14.35
C ASP A 67 3.99 5.78 14.10
N ILE A 68 5.19 5.82 13.50
CA ILE A 68 6.01 4.63 13.24
C ILE A 68 6.47 4.00 14.56
N GLU A 69 6.97 4.79 15.51
CA GLU A 69 7.42 4.31 16.82
C GLU A 69 6.28 3.70 17.66
N VAL A 70 5.08 4.24 17.54
CA VAL A 70 3.89 3.66 18.19
C VAL A 70 3.58 2.30 17.56
N GLN A 71 3.57 2.19 16.23
CA GLN A 71 3.30 0.92 15.58
C GLN A 71 4.36 -0.14 15.89
N GLU A 72 5.64 0.22 15.97
CA GLU A 72 6.71 -0.71 16.36
C GLU A 72 6.50 -1.28 17.78
N ARG A 73 6.03 -0.45 18.72
CA ARG A 73 5.67 -0.90 20.07
C ARG A 73 4.47 -1.85 20.07
N VAL A 74 3.46 -1.58 19.23
CA VAL A 74 2.31 -2.49 19.06
C VAL A 74 2.77 -3.84 18.50
N LEU A 75 3.64 -3.83 17.48
CA LEU A 75 4.18 -5.06 16.88
C LEU A 75 5.01 -5.90 17.87
N ALA A 76 5.68 -5.27 18.83
CA ALA A 76 6.44 -5.99 19.86
C ALA A 76 5.56 -6.83 20.79
N GLY A 77 4.25 -6.55 20.86
CA GLY A 77 3.27 -7.32 21.63
C GLY A 77 2.56 -8.43 20.85
N LEU A 78 2.91 -8.66 19.58
CA LEU A 78 2.29 -9.69 18.73
C LEU A 78 3.10 -11.00 18.75
N TYR A 79 2.42 -12.12 18.49
CA TYR A 79 3.04 -13.46 18.38
C TYR A 79 3.28 -13.91 16.93
N ASP A 80 2.73 -13.19 15.94
CA ASP A 80 2.83 -13.55 14.53
C ASP A 80 4.12 -13.00 13.91
N GLU A 81 5.16 -13.83 13.89
CA GLU A 81 6.49 -13.45 13.41
C GLU A 81 6.52 -13.00 11.95
N GLN A 82 5.72 -13.63 11.08
CA GLN A 82 5.69 -13.29 9.64
C GLN A 82 5.04 -11.93 9.43
N ARG A 83 3.91 -11.68 10.10
CA ARG A 83 3.28 -10.36 10.12
C ARG A 83 4.20 -9.29 10.68
N ILE A 84 4.84 -9.55 11.83
CA ILE A 84 5.79 -8.60 12.42
C ILE A 84 6.92 -8.28 11.44
N LYS A 85 7.48 -9.28 10.78
CA LYS A 85 8.57 -9.11 9.81
C LYS A 85 8.13 -8.29 8.61
N ALA A 86 6.95 -8.54 8.04
CA ALA A 86 6.40 -7.78 6.92
C ALA A 86 6.12 -6.33 7.32
N SER A 87 5.42 -6.10 8.43
CA SER A 87 5.12 -4.76 8.93
C SER A 87 6.40 -3.96 9.24
N LYS A 88 7.41 -4.56 9.89
CA LYS A 88 8.69 -3.89 10.16
C LYS A 88 9.42 -3.46 8.89
N LYS A 89 9.37 -4.26 7.82
CA LYS A 89 9.95 -3.87 6.52
C LYS A 89 9.25 -2.64 5.93
N LEU A 90 7.91 -2.62 5.97
CA LEU A 90 7.13 -1.48 5.48
C LEU A 90 7.41 -0.21 6.31
N LEU A 91 7.42 -0.33 7.64
CA LEU A 91 7.74 0.77 8.55
C LEU A 91 9.17 1.31 8.33
N ALA A 92 10.16 0.42 8.13
CA ALA A 92 11.53 0.82 7.85
C ALA A 92 11.64 1.61 6.54
N TYR A 93 10.91 1.20 5.50
CA TYR A 93 10.82 1.96 4.26
C TYR A 93 10.24 3.37 4.50
N MET A 94 9.07 3.47 5.14
CA MET A 94 8.43 4.76 5.40
C MET A 94 9.31 5.67 6.26
N ARG A 95 9.98 5.12 7.28
CA ARG A 95 10.95 5.85 8.11
C ARG A 95 12.09 6.42 7.28
N SER A 96 12.70 5.61 6.41
CA SER A 96 13.79 6.06 5.54
C SER A 96 13.35 7.22 4.64
N GLU A 97 12.17 7.13 4.05
CA GLU A 97 11.63 8.17 3.18
C GLU A 97 11.27 9.45 3.94
N LEU A 98 10.73 9.35 5.16
CA LEU A 98 10.48 10.50 6.02
C LEU A 98 11.80 11.20 6.41
N LEU A 99 12.85 10.45 6.74
CA LEU A 99 14.15 11.02 7.09
C LEU A 99 14.84 11.69 5.89
N LYS A 100 14.69 11.15 4.68
CA LYS A 100 15.19 11.81 3.45
C LYS A 100 14.46 13.13 3.17
N LYS A 101 13.15 13.19 3.43
CA LYS A 101 12.34 14.41 3.22
C LYS A 101 12.50 15.44 4.33
N GLY A 102 12.84 15.00 5.54
CA GLY A 102 13.09 15.85 6.71
C GLY A 102 14.54 16.34 6.84
N GLY A 103 15.42 16.04 5.87
CA GLY A 103 16.80 16.48 5.84
C GLY A 103 16.92 17.98 5.52
N ILE A 104 17.03 18.77 6.60
CA ILE A 104 17.81 20.02 6.64
C ILE A 104 19.22 19.64 7.10
#